data_AF-A0A8T6VTL9-F1
#
_entry.id   AF-A0A8T6VTL9-F1
#
_cell.length_a   1.000
_cell.length_b   1.000
_cell.length_c   1.000
_cell.angle_alpha   90.00
_cell.angle_beta   90.00
_cell.angle_gamma   90.00
#
_symmetry.space_group_name_H-M   'P 1'
#
loop_
_entity.id
_entity.type
_entity.pdbx_description
1 polymer ?
#
loop_
_entity_poly.entity_id
_entity_poly.type
_entity_poly.pdbx_seq_one_letter_code
_entity_poly.pdbx_strand_id
1 'polypeptide(L)' 'GVGKEVKEFKIGDYVSAETHIYCGKCVQCRNDQRHICETGRIFGLTCDGCFAEYFTIPERVVWKNDQQLSPEIAAIQE' A
#
# COMPACT_ATOMS: atom_id res chain seq x y z
N GLY A 1 6.52 10.82 -6.44
CA GLY A 1 5.60 11.34 -7.47
C GLY A 1 4.40 10.42 -7.59
N VAL A 2 3.34 10.81 -8.30
CA VAL A 2 2.15 9.97 -8.55
C VAL A 2 2.15 9.40 -9.97
N GLY A 3 1.71 8.15 -10.13
CA GLY A 3 1.55 7.54 -11.44
C GLY A 3 0.41 8.18 -12.24
N LYS A 4 0.44 8.06 -13.57
CA LYS A 4 -0.56 8.69 -14.47
C LYS A 4 -2.00 8.21 -14.23
N GLU A 5 -2.14 6.96 -13.81
CA GLU A 5 -3.45 6.33 -13.55
C GLU A 5 -3.91 6.48 -12.09
N VAL A 6 -3.14 7.17 -11.24
CA VAL A 6 -3.51 7.40 -9.85
C VAL A 6 -4.63 8.43 -9.77
N LYS A 7 -5.70 8.11 -9.03
CA LYS A 7 -6.90 8.96 -8.95
C LYS A 7 -7.17 9.49 -7.55
N GLU A 8 -6.86 8.69 -6.53
CA GLU A 8 -7.26 8.97 -5.15
C GLU A 8 -6.21 9.77 -4.36
N PHE A 9 -4.97 9.86 -4.87
CA PHE A 9 -3.83 10.44 -4.16
C PHE A 9 -3.13 11.53 -4.95
N LYS A 10 -2.55 12.48 -4.23
CA LYS A 10 -1.74 13.57 -4.78
C LYS A 10 -0.45 13.77 -4.00
N ILE A 11 0.50 14.47 -4.61
CA ILE A 11 1.75 14.84 -3.94
C ILE A 11 1.42 15.66 -2.68
N GLY A 12 2.04 15.30 -1.56
CA GLY A 12 1.82 15.92 -0.24
C GLY A 12 0.82 15.18 0.65
N ASP A 13 0.08 14.19 0.13
CA ASP A 13 -0.73 13.32 0.98
C ASP A 13 0.17 12.53 1.94
N TYR A 14 -0.18 12.55 3.23
CA TYR A 14 0.49 11.75 4.26
C TYR A 14 -0.20 10.39 4.36
N VAL A 15 0.56 9.32 4.20
CA VAL A 15 0.00 7.98 3.95
C VAL A 15 0.73 6.90 4.72
N SER A 16 0.00 5.81 4.97
CA SER A 16 0.54 4.50 5.33
C SER A 16 0.15 3.50 4.24
N ALA A 17 0.78 2.33 4.24
CA ALA A 17 0.54 1.33 3.23
C ALA A 17 0.52 -0.09 3.80
N GLU A 18 -0.29 -0.94 3.18
CA GLU A 18 -0.46 -2.35 3.52
C GLU A 18 0.62 -3.17 2.83
N THR A 19 1.19 -4.12 3.57
CA THR A 19 2.29 -4.98 3.11
C THR A 19 1.81 -5.99 2.06
N HIS A 20 0.56 -6.45 2.14
CA HIS A 20 -0.07 -7.40 1.20
C HIS A 20 -0.57 -6.72 -0.08
N ILE A 21 0.26 -6.75 -1.12
CA ILE A 21 -0.10 -6.27 -2.46
C ILE A 21 -0.98 -7.30 -3.16
N TYR A 22 -2.30 -7.23 -2.94
CA TYR A 22 -3.31 -8.09 -3.57
C TYR A 22 -3.53 -7.75 -5.05
N CYS A 23 -4.01 -8.70 -5.87
CA CYS A 23 -4.18 -8.50 -7.32
C CYS A 23 -5.51 -7.87 -7.73
N GLY A 24 -6.52 -7.92 -6.86
CA GLY A 24 -7.86 -7.35 -7.08
C GLY A 24 -8.74 -8.13 -8.06
N LYS A 25 -8.25 -9.24 -8.65
CA LYS A 25 -8.93 -9.94 -9.74
C LYS A 25 -9.17 -11.43 -9.53
N CYS A 26 -8.45 -12.10 -8.63
CA CYS A 26 -8.62 -13.54 -8.34
C CYS A 26 -9.88 -13.82 -7.49
N VAL A 27 -10.20 -15.10 -7.31
CA VAL A 27 -11.39 -15.55 -6.54
C VAL A 27 -11.36 -14.97 -5.12
N GLN A 28 -10.22 -15.04 -4.44
CA GLN A 28 -10.07 -14.55 -3.07
C GLN A 28 -10.28 -13.04 -3.01
N CYS A 29 -9.69 -12.27 -3.93
CA CYS A 29 -9.89 -10.83 -3.98
C CYS A 29 -11.36 -10.44 -4.21
N ARG A 30 -12.07 -11.18 -5.07
CA ARG A 30 -13.50 -10.92 -5.34
C ARG A 30 -14.41 -11.27 -4.17
N ASN A 31 -13.95 -12.15 -3.27
CA ASN A 31 -14.64 -12.55 -2.04
C ASN A 31 -14.15 -11.78 -0.80
N ASP A 32 -13.46 -10.64 -1.00
CA ASP A 32 -12.88 -9.82 0.07
C ASP A 32 -11.81 -10.53 0.93
N GLN A 33 -11.28 -11.65 0.45
CA GLN A 33 -10.21 -12.42 1.09
C GLN A 33 -8.83 -11.99 0.57
N ARG A 34 -8.60 -10.67 0.52
CA ARG A 34 -7.39 -10.09 -0.09
C ARG A 34 -6.08 -10.52 0.61
N HIS A 35 -6.16 -10.80 1.91
CA HIS A 35 -5.05 -11.31 2.74
C HIS A 35 -4.53 -12.68 2.29
N ILE A 36 -5.31 -13.46 1.52
CA ILE A 36 -4.90 -14.74 0.93
C ILE A 36 -4.96 -14.71 -0.60
N CYS A 37 -4.64 -13.56 -1.19
CA CYS A 37 -4.59 -13.40 -2.64
C CYS A 37 -3.62 -14.42 -3.28
N GLU A 38 -4.13 -15.25 -4.18
CA GLU A 38 -3.39 -16.30 -4.90
C GLU A 38 -2.11 -15.80 -5.59
N THR A 39 -2.14 -14.56 -6.09
CA THR A 39 -1.04 -13.91 -6.81
C THR A 39 -0.52 -12.67 -6.08
N GLY A 40 -0.75 -12.62 -4.76
CA GLY A 40 -0.31 -11.51 -3.92
C GLY A 40 1.22 -11.42 -3.87
N ARG A 41 1.72 -10.21 -3.63
CA ARG A 41 3.13 -9.99 -3.27
C ARG A 41 3.19 -9.36 -1.89
N ILE A 42 4.24 -9.69 -1.16
CA ILE A 42 4.54 -9.14 0.16
C ILE A 42 5.65 -8.10 -0.04
N PHE A 43 5.33 -6.85 0.26
CA PHE A 43 6.24 -5.70 0.14
C PHE A 43 7.41 -5.85 1.10
N GLY A 44 8.65 -5.67 0.62
CA GLY A 44 9.87 -5.90 1.40
C GLY A 44 10.29 -7.37 1.56
N LEU A 45 9.50 -8.34 1.06
CA LEU A 45 9.85 -9.77 1.08
C LEU A 45 9.99 -10.35 -0.33
N THR A 46 8.95 -10.17 -1.16
CA THR A 46 8.90 -10.72 -2.54
C THR A 46 9.11 -9.64 -3.61
N CYS A 47 9.24 -8.38 -3.18
CA CYS A 47 9.64 -7.23 -3.97
C CYS A 47 10.32 -6.22 -3.04
N ASP A 48 10.98 -5.20 -3.62
CA ASP A 48 11.67 -4.16 -2.86
C ASP A 48 10.73 -3.52 -1.82
N GLY A 49 11.29 -3.20 -0.64
CA GLY A 49 10.58 -2.66 0.51
C GLY A 49 10.86 -1.18 0.76
N CYS A 50 10.60 -0.73 2.00
CA CYS A 50 10.73 0.67 2.42
C CYS A 50 11.96 0.99 3.28
N PHE A 51 12.90 0.05 3.49
CA PHE A 51 14.20 0.37 4.10
C PHE A 51 15.13 1.07 3.10
N ALA A 52 14.65 2.19 2.59
CA ALA A 52 15.25 3.06 1.61
C ALA A 52 14.63 4.46 1.75
N GLU A 53 15.28 5.49 1.21
CA GLU A 53 14.73 6.86 1.24
C GLU A 53 13.44 7.00 0.41
N TYR A 54 13.28 6.15 -0.63
CA TYR A 54 12.13 6.15 -1.51
C TYR A 54 11.78 4.73 -1.96
N PHE A 55 10.49 4.51 -2.21
CA PHE A 55 9.97 3.28 -2.80
C PHE A 55 8.76 3.60 -3.71
N THR A 56 8.28 2.59 -4.43
CA THR A 56 7.04 2.67 -5.20
C THR A 56 6.07 1.61 -4.73
N ILE A 57 4.78 1.97 -4.64
CA ILE A 57 3.72 1.07 -4.18
C ILE A 57 2.40 1.37 -4.91
N PRO A 58 1.53 0.38 -5.18
CA PRO A 58 0.25 0.63 -5.85
C PRO A 58 -0.73 1.43 -4.99
N GLU A 59 -1.48 2.37 -5.59
CA GLU A 59 -2.46 3.20 -4.85
C GLU A 59 -3.49 2.39 -4.03
N ARG A 60 -3.83 1.18 -4.48
CA ARG A 60 -4.89 0.35 -3.89
C ARG A 60 -4.55 -0.26 -2.52
N VAL A 61 -3.28 -0.17 -2.11
CA VAL A 61 -2.80 -0.63 -0.80
C VAL A 61 -2.30 0.52 0.06
N VAL A 62 -2.72 1.74 -0.25
CA VAL A 62 -2.34 2.96 0.46
C VAL A 62 -3.59 3.58 1.07
N TRP A 63 -3.46 4.18 2.25
CA TRP A 63 -4.52 5.01 2.85
C TRP A 63 -3.96 6.32 3.38
N LYS A 64 -4.84 7.32 3.48
CA LYS A 64 -4.50 8.65 3.98
C LYS A 64 -4.54 8.66 5.51
N ASN A 65 -3.56 9.31 6.10
CA ASN A 65 -3.51 9.62 7.51
C ASN A 65 -3.89 11.09 7.75
N ASP A 66 -4.25 11.39 9.00
CA ASP A 66 -4.23 12.77 9.47
C ASP A 66 -2.79 13.29 9.46
N GLN A 67 -2.58 14.52 8.97
CA GLN A 67 -1.26 15.17 8.93
C GLN A 67 -0.63 15.38 10.32
N GLN A 68 -1.44 15.31 11.39
CA GLN A 68 -0.97 15.43 12.77
C GLN A 68 -0.61 14.08 13.41
N LEU A 69 -0.88 12.96 12.72
CA LEU A 69 -0.53 11.63 13.21
C LEU A 69 1.00 11.49 13.31
N SER A 70 1.50 10.92 14.40
CA SER A 70 2.95 10.76 14.56
C SER A 70 3.51 9.76 13.52
N PRO A 71 4.72 9.98 12.99
CA PRO A 71 5.38 9.06 12.09
C PRO A 71 5.51 7.63 12.62
N GLU A 72 5.78 7.49 13.91
CA GLU A 72 5.95 6.19 14.55
C GLU A 72 4.63 5.41 14.59
N ILE A 73 3.51 6.11 14.85
CA ILE A 73 2.18 5.49 14.80
C ILE A 73 1.81 5.17 13.36
N ALA A 74 2.04 6.11 12.44
CA ALA A 74 1.74 5.88 11.03
C ALA A 74 2.50 4.66 10.46
N ALA A 75 3.74 4.46 10.88
CA ALA A 75 4.60 3.37 10.42
C ALA A 75 4.18 1.98 10.89
N ILE A 76 3.35 1.86 11.94
CA ILE A 76 2.90 0.58 12.50
C ILE A 76 1.43 0.28 12.21
N GLN A 77 0.76 1.12 11.40
CA GLN A 77 -0.59 0.84 10.93
C GLN A 77 -0.53 -0.21 9.82
N GLU A 78 -1.25 -1.32 10.02
CA GLU A 78 -1.55 -2.35 9.02
C GLU A 78 -3.06 -2.34 8.75
#